data_AF-A0A382UFM3-F1
#
_entry.id   AF-A0A382UFM3-F1
#
_cell.length_a   1.000
_cell.length_b   1.000
_cell.length_c   1.000
_cell.angle_alpha   90.00
_cell.angle_beta   90.00
_cell.angle_gamma   90.00
#
_symmetry.space_group_name_H-M   'P 1'
#
loop_
_entity.id
_entity.type
_entity.pdbx_description
1 polymer ?
#
loop_
_entity_poly.entity_id
_entity_poly.type
_entity_poly.pdbx_seq_one_letter_code
_entity_poly.pdbx_strand_id
1 'polypeptide(L)'
;MSDTIVAPATPPGYGGISIVRISGNLSTRLTKQICKRRSSFSHRRPTLSSVYNSDGKIIDNAVFTFFENPHSYTGEDVLEISCHGNPIVVDQIVSTICSSGARLADPGEFTKRAFLNGKMDLVQAESVSKLIESRSIEAANINNKILSGSLSKKLNTIKESIVGVLAELEFEFDISENESLIPNLITKSHKVINNNILACENLIDSYASGLLFNRGARVVIYGNPNVGKSTLLNALLEKDRAITS
;
A
#
# COMPACT_ATOMS: atom_id res chain seq x y z
N MET A 1 -10.85 6.68 -13.51
CA MET A 1 -11.64 5.42 -13.42
C MET A 1 -13.07 5.81 -13.07
N SER A 2 -14.08 5.25 -13.76
CA SER A 2 -15.48 5.69 -13.62
C SER A 2 -16.34 4.77 -12.75
N ASP A 3 -15.78 3.65 -12.30
CA ASP A 3 -16.47 2.63 -11.52
C ASP A 3 -16.19 2.77 -10.01
N THR A 4 -17.12 2.25 -9.21
CA THR A 4 -17.01 2.21 -7.76
C THR A 4 -16.73 0.79 -7.30
N ILE A 5 -15.73 0.63 -6.44
CA ILE A 5 -15.28 -0.66 -5.93
C ILE A 5 -15.63 -0.83 -4.46
N VAL A 6 -15.85 -2.07 -4.04
CA VAL A 6 -16.08 -2.47 -2.65
C VAL A 6 -15.26 -3.72 -2.30
N ALA A 7 -14.72 -3.78 -1.09
CA ALA A 7 -14.20 -5.02 -0.51
C ALA A 7 -14.15 -4.94 1.03
N PRO A 8 -14.12 -6.09 1.72
CA PRO A 8 -13.64 -6.16 3.10
C PRO A 8 -12.18 -5.65 3.18
N ALA A 9 -11.89 -4.79 4.15
CA ALA A 9 -10.57 -4.20 4.38
C ALA A 9 -9.85 -4.80 5.61
N THR A 10 -10.55 -5.63 6.40
CA THR A 10 -10.01 -6.38 7.53
C THR A 10 -9.80 -7.86 7.15
N PRO A 11 -8.89 -8.59 7.83
CA PRO A 11 -8.71 -10.02 7.62
C PRO A 11 -10.02 -10.80 7.79
N PRO A 12 -10.21 -11.90 7.03
CA PRO A 12 -11.39 -12.75 7.17
C PRO A 12 -11.38 -13.47 8.53
N GLY A 13 -12.56 -13.67 9.10
CA GLY A 13 -12.73 -14.40 10.36
C GLY A 13 -13.78 -13.78 11.27
N TYR A 14 -13.82 -14.26 12.51
CA TYR A 14 -14.66 -13.71 13.56
C TYR A 14 -13.88 -12.69 14.39
N GLY A 15 -14.49 -11.53 14.64
CA GLY A 15 -13.87 -10.47 15.44
C GLY A 15 -14.90 -9.46 15.94
N GLY A 16 -14.46 -8.55 16.81
CA GLY A 16 -15.34 -7.49 17.32
C GLY A 16 -15.80 -6.53 16.22
N ILE A 17 -14.94 -6.27 15.23
CA ILE A 17 -15.20 -5.31 14.14
C ILE A 17 -14.66 -5.87 12.83
N SER A 18 -15.38 -5.59 11.74
CA SER A 18 -14.91 -5.70 10.36
C SER A 18 -15.14 -4.38 9.63
N ILE A 19 -14.25 -4.05 8.69
CA ILE A 19 -14.39 -2.84 7.87
C ILE A 19 -14.71 -3.27 6.44
N VAL A 20 -15.81 -2.74 5.89
CA VAL A 20 -16.10 -2.78 4.45
C VAL A 20 -15.77 -1.41 3.86
N ARG A 21 -14.87 -1.38 2.88
CA ARG A 21 -14.41 -0.15 2.24
C ARG A 21 -14.98 -0.04 0.83
N ILE A 22 -15.42 1.16 0.48
CA ILE A 22 -15.96 1.52 -0.84
C ILE A 22 -15.16 2.72 -1.37
N SER A 23 -14.79 2.73 -2.65
CA SER A 23 -14.08 3.85 -3.31
C SER A 23 -14.66 4.12 -4.69
N GLY A 24 -14.95 5.39 -5.00
CA GLY A 24 -15.44 5.81 -6.30
C GLY A 24 -16.59 6.83 -6.24
N ASN A 25 -17.06 7.24 -7.41
CA ASN A 25 -18.10 8.27 -7.58
C ASN A 25 -19.47 7.90 -7.01
N LEU A 26 -19.80 6.60 -6.88
CA LEU A 26 -21.06 6.15 -6.30
C LEU A 26 -21.01 6.07 -4.77
N SER A 27 -19.83 6.21 -4.12
CA SER A 27 -19.70 6.09 -2.65
C SER A 27 -20.74 6.93 -1.91
N THR A 28 -20.89 8.21 -2.28
CA THR A 28 -21.86 9.13 -1.66
C THR A 28 -23.31 8.79 -1.97
N ARG A 29 -23.63 8.22 -3.14
CA ARG A 29 -24.99 7.74 -3.46
C ARG A 29 -25.33 6.47 -2.68
N LEU A 30 -24.39 5.52 -2.65
CA LEU A 30 -24.52 4.24 -1.96
C LEU A 30 -24.74 4.43 -0.45
N THR A 31 -24.09 5.43 0.16
CA THR A 31 -24.32 5.77 1.57
C THR A 31 -25.79 6.06 1.90
N LYS A 32 -26.47 6.84 1.05
CA LYS A 32 -27.87 7.24 1.28
C LYS A 32 -28.81 6.06 1.15
N GLN A 33 -28.57 5.21 0.15
CA GLN A 33 -29.41 4.05 -0.15
C GLN A 33 -29.33 2.99 0.95
N ILE A 34 -28.11 2.63 1.37
CA ILE A 34 -27.89 1.53 2.32
C ILE A 34 -28.26 1.93 3.76
N CYS A 35 -28.17 3.22 4.10
CA CYS A 35 -28.50 3.71 5.45
C CYS A 35 -29.92 4.25 5.58
N LYS A 36 -30.70 4.31 4.49
CA LYS A 36 -31.99 5.03 4.40
C LYS A 36 -31.91 6.48 4.92
N ARG A 37 -30.77 7.15 4.74
CA ARG A 37 -30.55 8.53 5.19
C ARG A 37 -30.80 9.53 4.07
N ARG A 38 -31.42 10.67 4.40
CA ARG A 38 -31.62 11.78 3.45
C ARG A 38 -30.35 12.59 3.23
N SER A 39 -29.57 12.83 4.29
CA SER A 39 -28.30 13.55 4.24
C SER A 39 -27.12 12.61 3.98
N SER A 40 -26.11 13.11 3.27
CA SER A 40 -24.80 12.46 3.16
C SER A 40 -24.07 12.51 4.51
N PHE A 41 -23.10 11.62 4.67
CA PHE A 41 -22.17 11.67 5.79
C PHE A 41 -21.20 12.86 5.64
N SER A 42 -20.86 13.49 6.75
CA SER A 42 -19.87 14.57 6.76
C SER A 42 -18.45 14.00 6.66
N HIS A 43 -17.55 14.75 6.02
CA HIS A 43 -16.14 14.41 5.91
C HIS A 43 -15.52 14.10 7.29
N ARG A 44 -14.87 12.93 7.42
CA ARG A 44 -14.14 12.46 8.61
C ARG A 44 -14.96 12.49 9.91
N ARG A 45 -16.29 12.33 9.82
CA ARG A 45 -17.18 12.29 10.98
C ARG A 45 -17.78 10.88 11.15
N PRO A 46 -17.33 10.10 12.14
CA PRO A 46 -17.93 8.81 12.47
C PRO A 46 -19.41 9.00 12.82
N THR A 47 -20.27 8.19 12.21
CA THR A 47 -21.72 8.29 12.38
C THR A 47 -22.32 6.90 12.53
N LEU A 48 -22.99 6.66 13.66
CA LEU A 48 -23.74 5.42 13.89
C LEU A 48 -25.00 5.40 13.02
N SER A 49 -25.23 4.32 12.30
CA SER A 49 -26.44 4.10 11.49
C SER A 49 -26.70 2.61 11.28
N SER A 50 -27.95 2.26 11.03
CA SER A 50 -28.30 0.93 10.56
C SER A 50 -27.93 0.76 9.09
N VAL A 51 -27.53 -0.46 8.74
CA VAL A 51 -27.26 -0.93 7.38
C VAL A 51 -28.45 -1.77 6.95
N TYR A 52 -29.04 -1.47 5.79
CA TYR A 52 -30.22 -2.17 5.29
C TYR A 52 -29.91 -2.97 4.03
N ASN A 53 -30.57 -4.11 3.86
CA ASN A 53 -30.56 -4.87 2.61
C ASN A 53 -31.56 -4.27 1.58
N SER A 54 -31.61 -4.87 0.38
CA SER A 54 -32.54 -4.48 -0.70
C SER A 54 -34.02 -4.55 -0.31
N ASP A 55 -34.39 -5.46 0.58
CA ASP A 55 -35.77 -5.63 1.08
C ASP A 55 -36.11 -4.64 2.22
N GLY A 56 -35.14 -3.80 2.61
CA GLY A 56 -35.30 -2.86 3.69
C GLY A 56 -35.21 -3.46 5.09
N LYS A 57 -34.77 -4.71 5.25
CA LYS A 57 -34.43 -5.33 6.53
C LYS A 57 -33.06 -4.86 7.01
N ILE A 58 -32.90 -4.74 8.33
CA ILE A 58 -31.61 -4.39 8.94
C ILE A 58 -30.66 -5.58 8.82
N ILE A 59 -29.47 -5.33 8.31
CA ILE A 59 -28.33 -6.25 8.30
C ILE A 59 -27.56 -6.09 9.61
N ASP A 60 -27.19 -4.85 9.95
CA ASP A 60 -26.39 -4.54 11.13
C ASP A 60 -26.56 -3.06 11.57
N ASN A 61 -26.10 -2.70 12.76
CA ASN A 61 -25.86 -1.33 13.19
C ASN A 61 -24.35 -1.06 13.20
N ALA A 62 -23.90 -0.16 12.32
CA ALA A 62 -22.49 0.05 12.03
C ALA A 62 -22.08 1.52 12.15
N VAL A 63 -20.78 1.77 12.30
CA VAL A 63 -20.20 3.11 12.25
C VAL A 63 -19.74 3.39 10.83
N PHE A 64 -20.24 4.48 10.26
CA PHE A 64 -19.90 4.96 8.93
C PHE A 64 -18.91 6.11 9.03
N THR A 65 -17.85 6.05 8.21
CA THR A 65 -16.87 7.14 8.08
C THR A 65 -16.68 7.47 6.61
N PHE A 66 -17.01 8.70 6.23
CA PHE A 66 -16.86 9.18 4.86
C PHE A 66 -15.60 10.05 4.72
N PHE A 67 -14.85 9.82 3.65
CA PHE A 67 -13.69 10.59 3.24
C PHE A 67 -13.96 11.17 1.86
N GLU A 68 -13.88 12.49 1.75
CA GLU A 68 -14.21 13.26 0.56
C GLU A 68 -12.94 13.40 -0.27
N ASN A 69 -13.06 13.24 -1.59
CA ASN A 69 -11.99 13.53 -2.55
C ASN A 69 -11.45 14.97 -2.37
N PRO A 70 -10.13 15.23 -2.40
CA PRO A 70 -9.00 14.29 -2.56
C PRO A 70 -8.42 13.76 -1.24
N HIS A 71 -9.10 13.99 -0.12
CA HIS A 71 -8.62 13.80 1.25
C HIS A 71 -8.87 12.39 1.80
N SER A 72 -8.77 11.38 0.93
CA SER A 72 -8.97 9.95 1.21
C SER A 72 -7.73 9.12 0.85
N TYR A 73 -7.77 7.81 1.16
CA TYR A 73 -6.69 6.87 0.83
C TYR A 73 -6.46 6.75 -0.68
N THR A 74 -7.53 6.55 -1.45
CA THR A 74 -7.45 6.38 -2.91
C THR A 74 -7.36 7.70 -3.64
N GLY A 75 -7.66 8.83 -3.00
CA GLY A 75 -7.86 10.12 -3.66
C GLY A 75 -9.26 10.28 -4.27
N GLU A 76 -10.14 9.27 -4.17
CA GLU A 76 -11.55 9.35 -4.58
C GLU A 76 -12.46 9.57 -3.35
N ASP A 77 -13.76 9.68 -3.56
CA ASP A 77 -14.72 9.55 -2.45
C ASP A 77 -14.67 8.12 -1.89
N VAL A 78 -14.40 8.00 -0.58
CA VAL A 78 -14.27 6.71 0.12
C VAL A 78 -15.27 6.66 1.27
N LEU A 79 -15.98 5.53 1.38
CA LEU A 79 -16.78 5.20 2.56
C LEU A 79 -16.21 3.96 3.24
N GLU A 80 -16.08 4.02 4.56
CA GLU A 80 -15.78 2.88 5.41
C GLU A 80 -16.97 2.57 6.32
N ILE A 81 -17.36 1.29 6.35
CA ILE A 81 -18.43 0.76 7.20
C ILE A 81 -17.78 -0.18 8.22
N SER A 82 -17.68 0.28 9.46
CA SER A 82 -17.21 -0.52 10.59
C SER A 82 -18.41 -1.25 11.20
N CYS A 83 -18.59 -2.51 10.79
CA CYS A 83 -19.67 -3.41 11.19
C CYS A 83 -19.17 -4.48 12.17
N HIS A 84 -20.06 -5.28 12.73
CA HIS A 84 -19.66 -6.44 13.53
C HIS A 84 -18.87 -7.44 12.67
N GLY A 85 -17.78 -7.98 13.23
CA GLY A 85 -16.87 -8.90 12.53
C GLY A 85 -17.42 -10.31 12.38
N ASN A 86 -18.56 -10.45 11.72
CA ASN A 86 -19.16 -11.73 11.34
C ASN A 86 -19.09 -11.87 9.79
N PRO A 87 -18.49 -12.94 9.24
CA PRO A 87 -18.40 -13.13 7.79
C PRO A 87 -19.73 -13.03 7.05
N ILE A 88 -20.82 -13.55 7.64
CA ILE A 88 -22.16 -13.49 7.04
C ILE A 88 -22.64 -12.04 6.92
N VAL A 89 -22.43 -11.23 7.97
CA VAL A 89 -22.79 -9.81 7.97
C VAL A 89 -21.99 -9.07 6.90
N VAL A 90 -20.67 -9.28 6.87
CA VAL A 90 -19.76 -8.66 5.90
C VAL A 90 -20.18 -9.00 4.47
N ASP A 91 -20.41 -10.27 4.16
CA ASP A 91 -20.82 -10.73 2.83
C ASP A 91 -22.16 -10.15 2.42
N GLN A 92 -23.11 -10.03 3.35
CA GLN A 92 -24.42 -9.43 3.07
C GLN A 92 -24.31 -7.92 2.77
N ILE A 93 -23.46 -7.19 3.50
CA ILE A 93 -23.19 -5.77 3.23
C ILE A 93 -22.53 -5.63 1.84
N VAL A 94 -21.47 -6.38 1.56
CA VAL A 94 -20.76 -6.34 0.27
C VAL A 94 -21.71 -6.67 -0.88
N SER A 95 -22.51 -7.73 -0.76
CA SER A 95 -23.48 -8.13 -1.79
C SER A 95 -24.54 -7.05 -2.04
N THR A 96 -25.02 -6.38 -0.99
CA THR A 96 -25.97 -5.26 -1.09
C THR A 96 -25.35 -4.07 -1.82
N ILE A 97 -24.08 -3.76 -1.53
CA ILE A 97 -23.33 -2.69 -2.20
C ILE A 97 -23.11 -3.02 -3.69
N CYS A 98 -22.71 -4.25 -4.00
CA CYS A 98 -22.54 -4.71 -5.38
C CYS A 98 -23.84 -4.63 -6.17
N SER A 99 -24.96 -5.08 -5.58
CA SER A 99 -26.29 -5.00 -6.20
C SER A 99 -26.75 -3.56 -6.46
N SER A 100 -26.13 -2.58 -5.79
CA SER A 100 -26.42 -1.15 -5.95
C SER A 100 -25.49 -0.46 -6.97
N GLY A 101 -24.68 -1.21 -7.71
CA GLY A 101 -23.87 -0.72 -8.84
C GLY A 101 -22.37 -0.58 -8.57
N ALA A 102 -21.90 -0.95 -7.38
CA ALA A 102 -20.47 -1.17 -7.18
C ALA A 102 -20.04 -2.54 -7.72
N ARG A 103 -18.74 -2.75 -7.91
CA ARG A 103 -18.17 -4.08 -8.15
C ARG A 103 -17.19 -4.46 -7.04
N LEU A 104 -16.85 -5.74 -6.95
CA LEU A 104 -15.74 -6.16 -6.10
C LEU A 104 -14.43 -5.52 -6.58
N ALA A 105 -13.61 -5.10 -5.62
CA ALA A 105 -12.26 -4.63 -5.88
C ALA A 105 -11.34 -5.79 -6.28
N ASP A 106 -10.45 -5.56 -7.24
CA ASP A 106 -9.36 -6.49 -7.55
C ASP A 106 -8.28 -6.46 -6.44
N PRO A 107 -7.43 -7.50 -6.34
CA PRO A 107 -6.31 -7.50 -5.41
C PRO A 107 -5.43 -6.25 -5.56
N GLY A 108 -5.23 -5.53 -4.45
CA GLY A 108 -4.41 -4.31 -4.42
C GLY A 108 -5.05 -3.08 -5.09
N GLU A 109 -6.30 -3.16 -5.56
CA GLU A 109 -6.88 -2.10 -6.38
C GLU A 109 -7.00 -0.75 -5.66
N PHE A 110 -7.33 -0.74 -4.37
CA PHE A 110 -7.37 0.52 -3.59
C PHE A 110 -6.01 1.24 -3.60
N THR A 111 -4.92 0.49 -3.39
CA THR A 111 -3.56 1.05 -3.42
C THR A 111 -3.16 1.44 -4.85
N LYS A 112 -3.54 0.66 -5.86
CA LYS A 112 -3.37 1.02 -7.27
C LYS A 112 -4.05 2.35 -7.61
N ARG A 113 -5.28 2.57 -7.15
CA ARG A 113 -6.00 3.84 -7.34
C ARG A 113 -5.30 4.99 -6.62
N ALA A 114 -4.83 4.77 -5.40
CA ALA A 114 -4.03 5.75 -4.66
C ALA A 114 -2.78 6.18 -5.45
N PHE A 115 -2.06 5.22 -6.05
CA PHE A 115 -0.93 5.48 -6.93
C PHE A 115 -1.33 6.28 -8.18
N LEU A 116 -2.37 5.84 -8.90
CA LEU A 116 -2.85 6.52 -10.11
C LEU A 116 -3.36 7.95 -9.85
N ASN A 117 -3.89 8.22 -8.66
CA ASN A 117 -4.34 9.54 -8.24
C ASN A 117 -3.24 10.37 -7.57
N GLY A 118 -1.98 9.94 -7.63
CA GLY A 118 -0.83 10.69 -7.12
C GLY A 118 -0.79 10.82 -5.59
N LYS A 119 -1.52 9.98 -4.86
CA LYS A 119 -1.49 9.95 -3.38
C LYS A 119 -0.18 9.36 -2.84
N MET A 120 0.47 8.53 -3.63
CA MET A 120 1.73 7.87 -3.35
C MET A 120 2.40 7.48 -4.68
N ASP A 121 3.71 7.30 -4.69
CA ASP A 121 4.41 6.72 -5.82
C ASP A 121 4.44 5.17 -5.77
N LEU A 122 5.06 4.56 -6.78
CA LEU A 122 5.12 3.10 -6.91
C LEU A 122 5.92 2.44 -5.77
N VAL A 123 7.00 3.07 -5.32
CA VAL A 123 7.84 2.56 -4.23
C VAL A 123 7.06 2.55 -2.92
N GLN A 124 6.32 3.62 -2.65
CA GLN A 124 5.42 3.70 -1.51
C GLN A 124 4.28 2.67 -1.60
N ALA A 125 3.68 2.51 -2.79
CA ALA A 125 2.61 1.53 -3.02
C ALA A 125 3.07 0.09 -2.74
N GLU A 126 4.26 -0.30 -3.22
CA GLU A 126 4.84 -1.62 -2.90
C GLU A 126 5.10 -1.78 -1.40
N SER A 127 5.49 -0.70 -0.73
CA SER A 127 5.78 -0.72 0.71
C SER A 127 4.55 -1.01 1.57
N VAL A 128 3.34 -0.73 1.07
CA VAL A 128 2.09 -1.07 1.77
C VAL A 128 1.98 -2.58 1.98
N SER A 129 2.19 -3.39 0.93
CA SER A 129 2.13 -4.85 1.04
C SER A 129 3.27 -5.39 1.92
N LYS A 130 4.50 -4.87 1.76
CA LYS A 130 5.65 -5.27 2.59
C LYS A 130 5.43 -4.95 4.08
N LEU A 131 4.79 -3.82 4.38
CA LEU A 131 4.43 -3.46 5.76
C LEU A 131 3.39 -4.44 6.34
N ILE A 132 2.33 -4.75 5.59
CA ILE A 132 1.29 -5.71 6.01
C ILE A 132 1.89 -7.11 6.26
N GLU A 133 2.86 -7.52 5.44
CA GLU A 133 3.52 -8.83 5.52
C GLU A 133 4.69 -8.90 6.51
N SER A 134 5.00 -7.79 7.19
CA SER A 134 6.19 -7.70 8.05
C SER A 134 6.12 -8.70 9.22
N ARG A 135 7.18 -9.49 9.38
CA ARG A 135 7.31 -10.53 10.42
C ARG A 135 8.23 -10.16 11.58
N SER A 136 8.85 -8.98 11.51
CA SER A 136 9.65 -8.41 12.59
C SER A 136 9.39 -6.91 12.73
N ILE A 137 9.73 -6.37 13.90
CA ILE A 137 9.62 -4.94 14.18
C ILE A 137 10.54 -4.13 13.26
N GLU A 138 11.72 -4.66 12.96
CA GLU A 138 12.70 -4.06 12.07
C GLU A 138 12.16 -3.97 10.63
N ALA A 139 11.55 -5.04 10.13
CA ALA A 139 10.91 -5.05 8.81
C ALA A 139 9.80 -4.01 8.74
N ALA A 140 8.92 -3.96 9.75
CA ALA A 140 7.84 -2.99 9.81
C ALA A 140 8.38 -1.54 9.84
N ASN A 141 9.44 -1.29 10.60
CA ASN A 141 10.09 0.03 10.66
C ASN A 141 10.72 0.44 9.33
N ILE A 142 11.38 -0.48 8.63
CA ILE A 142 11.95 -0.23 7.30
C ILE A 142 10.84 0.11 6.31
N ASN A 143 9.79 -0.71 6.24
CA ASN A 143 8.68 -0.50 5.31
C ASN A 143 7.86 0.76 5.64
N ASN A 144 7.74 1.12 6.92
CA ASN A 144 7.15 2.41 7.31
C ASN A 144 7.98 3.61 6.80
N LYS A 145 9.31 3.53 6.89
CA LYS A 145 10.20 4.58 6.34
C LYS A 145 10.11 4.66 4.82
N ILE A 146 10.01 3.53 4.12
CA ILE A 146 9.86 3.54 2.67
C ILE A 146 8.48 4.10 2.29
N LEU A 147 7.43 3.70 3.00
CA LEU A 147 6.06 4.20 2.82
C LEU A 147 5.96 5.72 3.05
N SER A 148 6.74 6.28 3.99
CA SER A 148 6.83 7.73 4.20
C SER A 148 7.64 8.48 3.12
N GLY A 149 8.13 7.78 2.09
CA GLY A 149 8.78 8.36 0.91
C GLY A 149 10.30 8.48 1.03
N SER A 150 10.95 7.85 2.02
CA SER A 150 12.41 7.98 2.20
C SER A 150 13.23 7.46 1.01
N LEU A 151 12.84 6.33 0.41
CA LEU A 151 13.51 5.79 -0.77
C LEU A 151 13.20 6.61 -2.02
N SER A 152 11.93 7.00 -2.19
CA SER A 152 11.49 7.87 -3.27
C SER A 152 12.24 9.19 -3.32
N LYS A 153 12.46 9.81 -2.15
CA LYS A 153 13.24 11.05 -2.05
C LYS A 153 14.67 10.86 -2.55
N LYS A 154 15.34 9.77 -2.15
CA LYS A 154 16.70 9.46 -2.63
C LYS A 154 16.75 9.27 -4.14
N LEU A 155 15.79 8.51 -4.70
CA LEU A 155 15.69 8.28 -6.14
C LEU A 155 15.40 9.57 -6.91
N ASN A 156 14.51 10.42 -6.41
CA ASN A 156 14.20 11.71 -7.02
C ASN A 156 15.40 12.66 -6.97
N THR A 157 16.18 12.69 -5.90
CA THR A 157 17.42 13.48 -5.84
C THR A 157 18.42 13.06 -6.92
N ILE A 158 18.61 11.74 -7.12
CA ILE A 158 19.48 11.22 -8.20
C ILE A 158 18.91 11.62 -9.57
N LYS A 159 17.60 11.42 -9.78
CA LYS A 159 16.92 11.76 -11.03
C LYS A 159 17.06 13.25 -11.36
N GLU A 160 16.73 14.13 -10.43
CA GLU A 160 16.81 15.59 -10.60
C GLU A 160 18.24 16.03 -10.92
N SER A 161 19.22 15.42 -10.25
CA SER A 161 20.63 15.68 -10.53
C SER A 161 21.04 15.30 -11.96
N ILE A 162 20.58 14.15 -12.46
CA ILE A 162 20.86 13.70 -13.84
C ILE A 162 20.12 14.58 -14.86
N VAL A 163 18.85 14.92 -14.59
CA VAL A 163 18.07 15.82 -15.45
C VAL A 163 18.72 17.20 -15.55
N GLY A 164 19.29 17.71 -14.45
CA GLY A 164 20.05 18.96 -14.47
C GLY A 164 21.27 18.90 -15.41
N VAL A 165 22.06 17.82 -15.33
CA VAL A 165 23.21 17.61 -16.24
C VAL A 165 22.75 17.51 -17.69
N LEU A 166 21.65 16.79 -17.96
CA LEU A 166 21.10 16.66 -19.30
C LEU A 166 20.68 18.04 -19.85
N ALA A 167 20.00 18.85 -19.04
CA ALA A 167 19.58 20.19 -19.44
C ALA A 167 20.76 21.11 -19.79
N GLU A 168 21.86 21.05 -19.01
CA GLU A 168 23.07 21.82 -19.31
C GLU A 168 23.74 21.36 -20.61
N LEU A 169 23.79 20.05 -20.86
CA LEU A 169 24.36 19.51 -22.10
C LEU A 169 23.52 19.84 -23.33
N GLU A 170 22.19 19.69 -23.25
CA GLU A 170 21.27 20.05 -24.34
C GLU A 170 21.37 21.54 -24.69
N PHE A 171 21.41 22.42 -23.67
CA PHE A 171 21.62 23.85 -23.87
C PHE A 171 22.94 24.15 -24.59
N GLU A 172 24.02 23.49 -24.19
CA GLU A 172 25.32 23.65 -24.83
C GLU A 172 25.29 23.18 -26.29
N PHE A 173 24.69 22.03 -26.58
CA PHE A 173 24.56 21.50 -27.94
C PHE A 173 23.73 22.39 -28.86
N ASP A 174 22.64 22.99 -28.36
CA ASP A 174 21.73 23.80 -29.18
C ASP A 174 22.27 25.21 -29.50
N ILE A 175 23.17 25.76 -28.67
CA ILE A 175 23.54 27.18 -28.72
C ILE A 175 25.03 27.39 -29.03
N SER A 176 25.91 26.44 -28.69
CA SER A 176 27.34 26.60 -28.97
C SER A 176 27.67 26.26 -30.43
N GLU A 177 27.91 27.28 -31.25
CA GLU A 177 28.38 27.09 -32.64
C GLU A 177 29.91 26.95 -32.74
N ASN A 178 30.69 27.57 -31.84
CA ASN A 178 32.16 27.66 -31.97
C ASN A 178 32.95 27.62 -30.64
N GLU A 179 32.43 28.18 -29.53
CA GLU A 179 33.08 28.16 -28.22
C GLU A 179 32.11 27.71 -27.13
N SER A 180 32.64 27.04 -26.12
CA SER A 180 31.83 26.50 -25.03
C SER A 180 31.26 27.63 -24.16
N LEU A 181 29.94 27.64 -23.97
CA LEU A 181 29.23 28.66 -23.20
C LEU A 181 29.21 28.33 -21.71
N ILE A 182 29.36 27.05 -21.34
CA ILE A 182 29.42 26.58 -19.96
C ILE A 182 30.85 26.11 -19.61
N PRO A 183 31.64 26.92 -18.87
CA PRO A 183 33.00 26.56 -18.52
C PRO A 183 33.08 25.27 -17.70
N ASN A 184 33.97 24.36 -18.15
CA ASN A 184 34.23 23.06 -17.55
C ASN A 184 32.98 22.15 -17.48
N LEU A 185 32.00 22.33 -18.37
CA LEU A 185 30.77 21.54 -18.41
C LEU A 185 31.05 20.04 -18.29
N ILE A 186 31.85 19.48 -19.20
CA ILE A 186 32.18 18.05 -19.23
C ILE A 186 32.75 17.56 -17.89
N THR A 187 33.73 18.27 -17.33
CA THR A 187 34.34 17.91 -16.04
C THR A 187 33.32 17.96 -14.88
N LYS A 188 32.44 18.97 -14.86
CA LYS A 188 31.37 19.09 -13.86
C LYS A 188 30.35 17.96 -14.01
N SER A 189 29.90 17.70 -15.24
CA SER A 189 28.96 16.62 -15.56
C SER A 189 29.52 15.26 -15.12
N HIS A 190 30.78 14.95 -15.43
CA HIS A 190 31.44 13.73 -14.97
C HIS A 190 31.44 13.59 -13.45
N LYS A 191 31.76 14.68 -12.72
CA LYS A 191 31.74 14.66 -11.26
C LYS A 191 30.34 14.37 -10.70
N VAL A 192 29.30 15.01 -11.25
CA VAL A 192 27.91 14.79 -10.85
C VAL A 192 27.48 13.34 -11.13
N ILE A 193 27.79 12.83 -12.32
CA ILE A 193 27.47 11.45 -12.71
C ILE A 193 28.17 10.45 -11.78
N ASN A 194 29.47 10.62 -11.50
CA ASN A 194 30.22 9.74 -10.61
C ASN A 194 29.64 9.74 -9.18
N ASN A 195 29.22 10.90 -8.67
CA ASN A 195 28.56 10.97 -7.36
C ASN A 195 27.22 10.22 -7.35
N ASN A 196 26.44 10.31 -8.44
CA ASN A 196 25.18 9.58 -8.56
C ASN A 196 25.39 8.07 -8.71
N ILE A 197 26.45 7.62 -9.39
CA ILE A 197 26.85 6.22 -9.45
C ILE A 197 27.13 5.69 -8.03
N LEU A 198 27.97 6.40 -7.26
CA LEU A 198 28.26 6.03 -5.87
C LEU A 198 26.99 5.99 -5.00
N ALA A 199 26.05 6.92 -5.20
CA ALA A 199 24.77 6.92 -4.50
C ALA A 199 23.92 5.69 -4.86
N CYS A 200 23.90 5.29 -6.13
CA CYS A 200 23.23 4.07 -6.59
C CYS A 200 23.88 2.80 -6.02
N GLU A 201 25.21 2.72 -6.02
CA GLU A 201 25.95 1.59 -5.45
C GLU A 201 25.61 1.40 -3.97
N ASN A 202 25.59 2.48 -3.19
CA ASN A 202 25.17 2.43 -1.78
C ASN A 202 23.73 1.92 -1.60
N LEU A 203 22.81 2.23 -2.52
CA LEU A 203 21.45 1.70 -2.49
C LEU A 203 21.42 0.20 -2.81
N ILE A 204 22.21 -0.23 -3.79
CA ILE A 204 22.34 -1.64 -4.18
C ILE A 204 22.94 -2.46 -3.03
N ASP A 205 24.00 -1.97 -2.39
CA ASP A 205 24.66 -2.66 -1.27
C ASP A 205 23.72 -2.83 -0.06
N SER A 206 22.78 -1.90 0.12
CA SER A 206 21.78 -2.01 1.18
C SER A 206 20.74 -3.12 0.94
N TYR A 207 20.64 -3.65 -0.28
CA TYR A 207 19.62 -4.63 -0.66
C TYR A 207 19.74 -5.94 0.11
N ALA A 208 20.95 -6.49 0.26
CA ALA A 208 21.16 -7.79 0.91
C ALA A 208 20.67 -7.77 2.37
N SER A 209 21.06 -6.73 3.11
CA SER A 209 20.59 -6.50 4.48
C SER A 209 19.08 -6.27 4.51
N GLY A 210 18.55 -5.45 3.61
CA GLY A 210 17.11 -5.19 3.51
C GLY A 210 16.28 -6.45 3.21
N LEU A 211 16.80 -7.36 2.39
CA LEU A 211 16.15 -8.63 2.07
C LEU A 211 16.09 -9.55 3.29
N LEU A 212 17.19 -9.62 4.05
CA LEU A 212 17.26 -10.41 5.28
C LEU A 212 16.26 -9.89 6.33
N PHE A 213 16.17 -8.57 6.52
CA PHE A 213 15.19 -7.99 7.43
C PHE A 213 13.75 -8.26 6.99
N ASN A 214 13.44 -8.15 5.68
CA ASN A 214 12.07 -8.32 5.20
C ASN A 214 11.60 -9.78 5.18
N ARG A 215 12.44 -10.72 4.73
CA ARG A 215 12.05 -12.12 4.51
C ARG A 215 12.49 -13.06 5.62
N GLY A 216 13.37 -12.61 6.50
CA GLY A 216 14.07 -13.47 7.46
C GLY A 216 15.13 -14.33 6.78
N ALA A 217 15.85 -15.10 7.59
CA ALA A 217 16.84 -16.04 7.10
C ALA A 217 16.16 -17.33 6.63
N ARG A 218 16.55 -17.83 5.45
CA ARG A 218 16.22 -19.20 5.04
C ARG A 218 17.25 -20.14 5.66
N VAL A 219 16.84 -20.89 6.68
CA VAL A 219 17.70 -21.82 7.41
C VAL A 219 17.40 -23.25 6.99
N VAL A 220 18.44 -24.03 6.71
CA VAL A 220 18.34 -25.46 6.42
C VAL A 220 18.89 -26.24 7.61
N ILE A 221 18.07 -27.10 8.21
CA ILE A 221 18.50 -28.06 9.23
C ILE A 221 18.84 -29.37 8.51
N TYR A 222 20.13 -29.67 8.36
CA TYR A 222 20.63 -30.85 7.65
C TYR A 222 21.34 -31.82 8.60
N GLY A 223 21.23 -33.12 8.32
CA GLY A 223 21.90 -34.18 9.09
C GLY A 223 21.30 -35.56 8.82
N ASN A 224 22.01 -36.61 9.24
CA ASN A 224 21.64 -38.02 9.02
C ASN A 224 20.23 -38.36 9.57
N PRO A 225 19.58 -39.45 9.12
CA PRO A 225 18.35 -39.94 9.74
C PRO A 225 18.50 -40.08 11.27
N ASN A 226 17.45 -39.75 12.03
CA ASN A 226 17.38 -39.89 13.49
C ASN A 226 18.38 -39.09 14.35
N VAL A 227 19.09 -38.10 13.80
CA VAL A 227 20.02 -37.22 14.58
C VAL A 227 19.33 -36.11 15.38
N GLY A 228 18.00 -36.16 15.55
CA GLY A 228 17.27 -35.16 16.32
C GLY A 228 16.92 -33.86 15.57
N LYS A 229 16.91 -33.85 14.23
CA LYS A 229 16.50 -32.67 13.43
C LYS A 229 15.12 -32.12 13.82
N SER A 230 14.13 -33.00 13.97
CA SER A 230 12.77 -32.63 14.36
C SER A 230 12.71 -32.14 15.80
N THR A 231 13.51 -32.73 16.70
CA THR A 231 13.64 -32.28 18.09
C THR A 231 14.21 -30.87 18.17
N LEU A 232 15.26 -30.57 17.41
CA LEU A 232 15.84 -29.22 17.33
C LEU A 232 14.83 -28.20 16.80
N LEU A 233 14.08 -28.55 15.75
CA LEU A 233 13.05 -27.67 15.20
C LEU A 233 11.94 -27.37 16.23
N ASN A 234 11.45 -28.39 16.93
CA ASN A 234 10.43 -28.19 17.97
C ASN A 234 10.96 -27.37 19.15
N ALA A 235 12.22 -27.59 19.56
CA ALA A 235 12.87 -26.79 20.58
C ALA A 235 13.01 -25.31 20.18
N LEU A 236 13.40 -25.03 18.93
CA LEU A 236 13.50 -23.66 18.39
C LEU A 236 12.13 -22.98 18.23
N LEU A 237 11.06 -23.75 18.00
CA LEU A 237 9.71 -23.23 17.87
C LEU A 237 8.95 -23.12 19.20
N GLU A 238 9.53 -23.65 20.29
CA GLU A 238 8.88 -23.84 21.60
C GLU A 238 7.49 -24.52 21.49
N LYS A 239 7.27 -25.29 20.40
CA LYS A 239 6.00 -25.94 20.05
C LYS A 239 6.27 -27.21 19.23
N ASP A 240 5.52 -28.28 19.53
CA ASP A 240 5.53 -29.52 18.75
C ASP A 240 4.76 -29.35 17.45
N ARG A 241 5.41 -28.77 16.44
CA ARG A 241 4.78 -28.48 15.13
C ARG A 241 5.24 -29.42 14.03
N ALA A 242 6.38 -30.09 14.19
CA ALA A 242 6.83 -31.13 13.27
C ALA A 242 6.24 -32.48 13.70
N ILE A 243 5.38 -33.05 12.84
CA ILE A 243 4.91 -34.44 13.01
C ILE A 243 6.13 -35.34 12.88
N THR A 244 6.49 -36.02 13.98
CA THR A 244 7.42 -37.15 13.96
C THR A 244 6.70 -38.34 13.35
N SER A 245 7.13 -38.78 12.17
CA SER A 245 6.84 -40.13 11.63
C SER A 245 8.09 -40.98 11.78
#